data_AF-A0A8I2CMD8-F1
#
_entry.id   AF-A0A8I2CMD8-F1
#
_cell.length_a   1.000
_cell.length_b   1.000
_cell.length_c   1.000
_cell.angle_alpha   90.00
_cell.angle_beta   90.00
_cell.angle_gamma   90.00
#
_symmetry.space_group_name_H-M   'P 1'
#
loop_
_entity.id
_entity.type
_entity.pdbx_description
1 polymer ?
#
loop_
_entity_poly.entity_id
_entity_poly.type
_entity_poly.pdbx_seq_one_letter_code
_entity_poly.pdbx_strand_id
1 'polypeptide(L)'
;MRKSPQQQRSKIIVDHILEATQQCIAQYGLLHTTTPKIAEKSGVSVGSIYQYFENKDQIIEELLRRKSELLGQQLKELVIQQGNIPLELLIPLAIELGFNALKADHGFFIEVLKHWHDYSHSQAAQILEKHFFEVGLYTFSRNPHQWDFEQVKHKSFVIINSTLFTMMRYVSQNNFLISEQQLKRELSSMILAYLSQK
;
A
#
# COMPACT_ATOMS: atom_id res chain seq x y z
N MET A 1 -12.96 -26.87 -6.51
CA MET A 1 -13.69 -27.05 -5.24
C MET A 1 -14.50 -25.79 -4.93
N ARG A 2 -15.80 -25.91 -4.64
CA ARG A 2 -16.62 -24.78 -4.14
C ARG A 2 -16.33 -24.59 -2.65
N LYS A 3 -16.14 -23.35 -2.18
CA LYS A 3 -15.87 -23.04 -0.76
C LYS A 3 -17.06 -23.47 0.12
N SER A 4 -16.80 -23.94 1.35
CA SER A 4 -17.86 -24.39 2.26
C SER A 4 -18.66 -23.20 2.83
N PRO A 5 -19.95 -23.37 3.20
CA PRO A 5 -20.76 -22.29 3.77
C PRO A 5 -20.14 -21.63 5.02
N GLN A 6 -19.41 -22.40 5.83
CA GLN A 6 -18.71 -21.88 7.00
C GLN A 6 -17.55 -20.95 6.61
N GLN A 7 -16.75 -21.31 5.61
CA GLN A 7 -15.67 -20.44 5.11
C GLN A 7 -16.20 -19.13 4.54
N GLN A 8 -17.36 -19.16 3.86
CA GLN A 8 -17.97 -17.96 3.30
C GLN A 8 -18.48 -17.02 4.41
N ARG A 9 -19.13 -17.57 5.45
CA ARG A 9 -19.59 -16.78 6.60
C ARG A 9 -18.42 -16.16 7.38
N SER A 10 -17.35 -16.91 7.62
CA SER A 10 -16.15 -16.37 8.26
C SER A 10 -15.52 -15.25 7.46
N LYS A 11 -15.47 -15.37 6.13
CA LYS A 11 -14.95 -14.29 5.28
C LYS A 11 -15.78 -13.02 5.41
N ILE A 12 -17.11 -13.12 5.36
CA ILE A 12 -18.02 -11.97 5.50
C ILE A 12 -17.82 -11.28 6.85
N ILE A 13 -17.74 -12.05 7.94
CA ILE A 13 -17.50 -11.49 9.28
C ILE A 13 -16.17 -10.74 9.33
N VAL A 14 -15.09 -11.34 8.83
CA VAL A 14 -13.78 -10.68 8.78
C VAL A 14 -13.84 -9.41 7.95
N ASP A 15 -14.52 -9.42 6.79
CA ASP A 15 -14.66 -8.25 5.93
C ASP A 15 -15.39 -7.11 6.68
N HIS A 16 -16.46 -7.40 7.42
CA HIS A 16 -17.15 -6.41 8.27
C HIS A 16 -16.27 -5.87 9.40
N ILE A 17 -15.49 -6.72 10.07
CA ILE A 17 -14.56 -6.29 11.12
C ILE A 17 -13.51 -5.33 10.54
N LEU A 18 -12.93 -5.66 9.39
CA LEU A 18 -11.89 -4.86 8.75
C LEU A 18 -12.43 -3.52 8.24
N GLU A 19 -13.62 -3.50 7.63
CA GLU A 19 -14.28 -2.27 7.19
C GLU A 19 -14.60 -1.36 8.39
N ALA A 20 -15.17 -1.91 9.46
CA ALA A 20 -15.44 -1.17 10.68
C ALA A 20 -14.15 -0.63 11.32
N THR A 21 -13.07 -1.40 11.29
CA THR A 21 -11.77 -0.98 11.81
C THR A 21 -11.22 0.22 11.04
N GLN A 22 -11.29 0.18 9.70
CA GLN A 22 -10.90 1.31 8.86
C GLN A 22 -11.68 2.57 9.24
N GLN A 23 -13.01 2.44 9.38
CA GLN A 23 -13.89 3.56 9.73
C GLN A 23 -13.63 4.10 11.15
N CYS A 24 -13.41 3.21 12.13
CA CYS A 24 -13.08 3.60 13.49
C CYS A 24 -11.74 4.35 13.55
N ILE A 25 -10.72 3.89 12.84
CA ILE A 25 -9.41 4.56 12.81
C ILE A 25 -9.51 5.92 12.14
N ALA A 26 -10.23 6.02 11.01
CA ALA A 26 -10.49 7.29 10.35
C ALA A 26 -11.24 8.29 11.26
N GLN A 27 -12.17 7.81 12.09
CA GLN A 27 -13.01 8.66 12.94
C GLN A 27 -12.35 9.04 14.27
N TYR A 28 -11.68 8.09 14.92
CA TYR A 28 -11.18 8.23 16.29
C TYR A 28 -9.65 8.35 16.36
N GLY A 29 -8.95 8.09 15.27
CA GLY A 29 -7.50 7.89 15.26
C GLY A 29 -7.08 6.48 15.66
N LEU A 30 -5.84 6.12 15.32
CA LEU A 30 -5.28 4.78 15.54
C LEU A 30 -5.26 4.40 17.03
N LEU A 31 -4.78 5.32 17.87
CA LEU A 31 -4.59 5.07 19.31
C LEU A 31 -5.91 4.96 20.08
N HIS A 32 -6.94 5.72 19.70
CA HIS A 32 -8.23 5.71 20.40
C HIS A 32 -9.24 4.69 19.85
N THR A 33 -8.88 3.95 18.81
CA THR A 33 -9.66 2.81 18.32
C THR A 33 -9.47 1.61 19.26
N THR A 34 -10.57 0.93 19.61
CA THR A 34 -10.58 -0.23 20.52
C THR A 34 -11.49 -1.34 19.98
N THR A 35 -11.26 -2.59 20.39
CA THR A 35 -12.07 -3.74 19.97
C THR A 35 -13.57 -3.56 20.25
N PRO A 36 -14.01 -2.99 21.39
CA PRO A 36 -15.42 -2.66 21.61
C PRO A 36 -16.01 -1.68 20.59
N LYS A 37 -15.28 -0.62 20.21
CA LYS A 37 -15.73 0.33 19.18
C LYS A 37 -15.85 -0.34 17.82
N ILE A 38 -14.89 -1.22 17.49
CA ILE A 38 -14.92 -2.01 16.24
C ILE A 38 -16.12 -2.94 16.23
N ALA A 39 -16.40 -3.64 17.33
CA ALA A 39 -17.57 -4.52 17.48
C ALA A 39 -18.88 -3.77 17.28
N GLU A 40 -19.05 -2.64 17.96
CA GLU A 40 -20.21 -1.76 17.79
C GLU A 40 -20.40 -1.34 16.33
N LYS A 41 -19.31 -0.89 15.69
CA LYS A 41 -19.36 -0.39 14.31
C LYS A 41 -19.59 -1.49 13.26
N SER A 42 -19.05 -2.68 13.47
CA SER A 42 -19.19 -3.84 12.57
C SER A 42 -20.51 -4.60 12.74
N GLY A 43 -21.23 -4.36 13.84
CA GLY A 43 -22.41 -5.14 14.20
C GLY A 43 -22.10 -6.58 14.65
N VAL A 44 -20.82 -6.90 14.92
CA VAL A 44 -20.42 -8.20 15.46
C VAL A 44 -20.14 -8.10 16.96
N SER A 45 -20.30 -9.20 17.69
CA SER A 45 -19.97 -9.20 19.12
C SER A 45 -18.45 -9.12 19.35
N VAL A 46 -18.02 -8.53 20.46
CA VAL A 46 -16.61 -8.52 20.87
C VAL A 46 -16.05 -9.95 20.95
N GLY A 47 -16.83 -10.90 21.49
CA GLY A 47 -16.45 -12.31 21.54
C GLY A 47 -16.26 -12.92 20.14
N SER A 48 -17.07 -12.51 19.15
CA SER A 48 -16.88 -12.91 17.76
C SER A 48 -15.60 -12.35 17.16
N ILE A 49 -15.20 -11.12 17.48
CA ILE A 49 -13.91 -10.58 17.02
C ILE A 49 -12.76 -11.43 17.56
N TYR A 50 -12.78 -11.77 18.85
CA TYR A 50 -11.74 -12.59 19.48
C TYR A 50 -11.64 -14.03 18.94
N GLN A 51 -12.65 -14.51 18.20
CA GLN A 51 -12.55 -15.78 17.47
C GLN A 51 -11.67 -15.68 16.21
N TYR A 52 -11.47 -14.48 15.67
CA TYR A 52 -10.71 -14.24 14.44
C TYR A 52 -9.40 -13.48 14.67
N PHE A 53 -9.35 -12.61 15.69
CA PHE A 53 -8.21 -11.75 15.98
C PHE A 53 -7.97 -11.67 17.48
N GLU A 54 -6.73 -11.91 17.91
CA GLU A 54 -6.36 -11.92 19.32
C GLU A 54 -6.41 -10.51 19.94
N ASN A 55 -6.15 -9.48 19.12
CA ASN A 55 -6.11 -8.09 19.55
C ASN A 55 -6.35 -7.13 18.37
N LYS A 56 -6.42 -5.83 18.66
CA LYS A 56 -6.62 -4.76 17.67
C LYS A 56 -5.51 -4.74 16.62
N ASP A 57 -4.26 -5.00 17.03
CA ASP A 57 -3.10 -4.86 16.17
C ASP A 57 -3.11 -5.94 15.07
N GLN A 58 -3.53 -7.17 15.37
CA GLN A 58 -3.75 -8.19 14.34
C GLN A 58 -4.83 -7.80 13.30
N ILE A 59 -5.87 -7.06 13.72
CA ILE A 59 -6.89 -6.56 12.80
C ILE A 59 -6.27 -5.51 11.86
N ILE A 60 -5.46 -4.61 12.41
CA ILE A 60 -4.77 -3.55 11.66
C ILE A 60 -3.76 -4.17 10.69
N GLU A 61 -2.96 -5.15 11.14
CA GLU A 61 -2.00 -5.86 10.30
C GLU A 61 -2.68 -6.58 9.14
N GLU A 62 -3.78 -7.30 9.38
CA GLU A 62 -4.54 -7.95 8.30
C GLU A 62 -5.14 -6.94 7.33
N LEU A 63 -5.65 -5.81 7.82
CA LEU A 63 -6.17 -4.72 6.99
C LEU A 63 -5.06 -4.13 6.11
N LEU A 64 -3.90 -3.83 6.68
CA LEU A 64 -2.73 -3.33 5.95
C LEU A 64 -2.25 -4.36 4.93
N ARG A 65 -2.15 -5.63 5.32
CA ARG A 65 -1.75 -6.73 4.44
C ARG A 65 -2.64 -6.81 3.19
N ARG A 66 -3.97 -6.74 3.37
CA ARG A 66 -4.93 -6.77 2.25
C ARG A 66 -4.83 -5.55 1.35
N LYS A 67 -4.65 -4.35 1.93
CA LYS A 67 -4.48 -3.12 1.15
C LYS A 67 -3.16 -3.12 0.38
N SER A 68 -2.07 -3.58 1.00
CA SER A 68 -0.77 -3.77 0.35
C SER A 68 -0.83 -4.74 -0.83
N GLU A 69 -1.53 -5.86 -0.65
CA GLU A 69 -1.74 -6.86 -1.70
C GLU A 69 -2.56 -6.29 -2.86
N LEU A 70 -3.65 -5.57 -2.57
CA LEU A 70 -4.47 -4.91 -3.58
C LEU A 70 -3.65 -3.89 -4.39
N LEU A 71 -2.91 -3.01 -3.72
CA LEU A 71 -2.06 -2.01 -4.37
C LEU A 71 -1.01 -2.66 -5.26
N GLY A 72 -0.33 -3.69 -4.75
CA GLY A 72 0.65 -4.45 -5.52
C GLY A 72 0.07 -5.12 -6.77
N GLN A 73 -1.13 -5.70 -6.66
CA GLN A 73 -1.84 -6.28 -7.81
C GLN A 73 -2.23 -5.22 -8.84
N GLN A 74 -2.79 -4.08 -8.42
CA GLN A 74 -3.14 -2.98 -9.32
C GLN A 74 -1.92 -2.43 -10.07
N LEU A 75 -0.78 -2.35 -9.39
CA LEU A 75 0.48 -1.93 -10.02
C LEU A 75 0.97 -2.96 -11.05
N LYS A 76 0.89 -4.25 -10.74
CA LYS A 76 1.22 -5.31 -11.70
C LYS A 76 0.30 -5.27 -12.92
N GLU A 77 -1.00 -5.11 -12.71
CA GLU A 77 -1.97 -4.98 -13.79
C GLU A 77 -1.67 -3.79 -14.69
N LEU A 78 -1.28 -2.64 -14.12
CA LEU A 78 -0.85 -1.46 -14.86
C LEU A 78 0.29 -1.78 -15.84
N VAL A 79 1.27 -2.58 -15.42
CA VAL A 79 2.46 -2.86 -16.23
C VAL A 79 2.23 -4.02 -17.22
N ILE A 80 1.42 -5.01 -16.84
CA ILE A 80 1.11 -6.19 -17.65
C ILE A 80 0.09 -5.85 -18.76
N GLN A 81 -1.03 -5.22 -18.42
CA GLN A 81 -2.16 -5.05 -19.34
C GLN A 81 -1.89 -4.02 -20.43
N GLN A 82 -1.10 -2.99 -20.14
CA GLN A 82 -0.86 -1.90 -21.07
C GLN A 82 0.33 -2.15 -22.03
N GLY A 83 0.90 -3.35 -22.04
CA GLY A 83 2.00 -3.69 -22.94
C GLY A 83 3.25 -2.83 -22.71
N ASN A 84 4.01 -2.55 -23.78
CA ASN A 84 5.30 -1.86 -23.76
C ASN A 84 5.16 -0.33 -23.55
N ILE A 85 4.48 0.09 -22.47
CA ILE A 85 4.39 1.52 -22.12
C ILE A 85 5.81 2.08 -21.92
N PRO A 86 6.16 3.23 -22.53
CA PRO A 86 7.36 3.98 -22.18
C PRO A 86 7.42 4.35 -20.69
N LEU A 87 8.62 4.34 -20.11
CA LEU A 87 8.83 4.67 -18.68
C LEU A 87 8.31 6.06 -18.32
N GLU A 88 8.38 7.00 -19.27
CA GLU A 88 7.93 8.38 -19.18
C GLU A 88 6.43 8.51 -18.90
N LEU A 89 5.65 7.51 -19.30
CA LEU A 89 4.21 7.43 -19.03
C LEU A 89 3.91 6.52 -17.83
N LEU A 90 4.63 5.39 -17.72
CA LEU A 90 4.42 4.41 -16.67
C LEU A 90 4.70 4.98 -15.27
N ILE A 91 5.81 5.71 -15.10
CA ILE A 91 6.23 6.22 -13.78
C ILE A 91 5.20 7.21 -13.21
N PRO A 92 4.75 8.26 -13.93
CA PRO A 92 3.71 9.14 -13.43
C PRO A 92 2.41 8.41 -13.08
N LEU A 93 1.98 7.43 -13.90
CA LEU A 93 0.78 6.64 -13.64
C LEU A 93 0.91 5.80 -12.37
N ALA A 94 2.06 5.17 -12.15
CA ALA A 94 2.33 4.38 -10.95
C ALA A 94 2.33 5.26 -9.68
N ILE A 95 2.93 6.45 -9.74
CA ILE A 95 2.93 7.41 -8.63
C ILE A 95 1.51 7.91 -8.35
N GLU A 96 0.75 8.26 -9.39
CA GLU A 96 -0.65 8.69 -9.28
C GLU A 96 -1.51 7.61 -8.61
N LEU A 97 -1.36 6.36 -9.05
CA LEU A 97 -2.03 5.20 -8.48
C LEU A 97 -1.71 5.03 -6.99
N GLY A 98 -0.43 5.17 -6.61
CA GLY A 98 -0.03 5.10 -5.20
C GLY A 98 -0.62 6.23 -4.34
N PHE A 99 -0.65 7.47 -4.82
CA PHE A 99 -1.28 8.58 -4.09
C PHE A 99 -2.78 8.38 -3.93
N ASN A 100 -3.46 7.90 -4.97
CA ASN A 100 -4.88 7.61 -4.90
C ASN A 100 -5.16 6.48 -3.89
N ALA A 101 -4.34 5.43 -3.87
CA ALA A 101 -4.46 4.35 -2.88
C ALA A 101 -4.28 4.86 -1.44
N LEU A 102 -3.30 5.73 -1.19
CA LEU A 102 -3.04 6.33 0.13
C LEU A 102 -4.16 7.26 0.60
N LYS A 103 -4.98 7.80 -0.31
CA LYS A 103 -6.07 8.72 0.01
C LYS A 103 -7.46 8.08 -0.01
N ALA A 104 -7.61 6.91 -0.63
CA ALA A 104 -8.90 6.29 -0.89
C ALA A 104 -9.61 5.74 0.37
N ASP A 105 -8.93 5.69 1.52
CA ASP A 105 -9.39 4.93 2.69
C ASP A 105 -9.99 5.78 3.82
N HIS A 106 -10.41 7.01 3.49
CA HIS A 106 -11.02 7.96 4.41
C HIS A 106 -10.11 8.40 5.57
N GLY A 107 -8.79 8.32 5.41
CA GLY A 107 -7.82 8.79 6.41
C GLY A 107 -7.25 7.69 7.30
N PHE A 108 -7.58 6.41 7.04
CA PHE A 108 -6.94 5.29 7.71
C PHE A 108 -5.42 5.30 7.52
N PHE A 109 -4.94 5.43 6.29
CA PHE A 109 -3.50 5.49 6.00
C PHE A 109 -2.86 6.73 6.61
N ILE A 110 -3.54 7.87 6.64
CA ILE A 110 -3.03 9.07 7.32
C ILE A 110 -2.76 8.77 8.80
N GLU A 111 -3.70 8.15 9.49
CA GLU A 111 -3.57 7.79 10.90
C GLU A 111 -2.51 6.71 11.13
N VAL A 112 -2.46 5.66 10.30
CA VAL A 112 -1.44 4.61 10.42
C VAL A 112 -0.04 5.14 10.14
N LEU A 113 0.13 5.97 9.10
CA LEU A 113 1.43 6.49 8.70
C LEU A 113 2.02 7.51 9.69
N LYS A 114 1.20 8.14 10.54
CA LYS A 114 1.70 8.91 11.70
C LYS A 114 2.48 8.02 12.69
N HIS A 115 2.17 6.73 12.70
CA HIS A 115 2.81 5.70 13.51
C HIS A 115 3.67 4.75 12.67
N TRP A 116 4.18 5.21 11.52
CA TRP A 116 4.89 4.36 10.55
C TRP A 116 6.01 3.50 11.15
N HIS A 117 6.73 4.00 12.17
CA HIS A 117 7.81 3.24 12.81
C HIS A 117 7.35 1.89 13.38
N ASP A 118 6.10 1.82 13.85
CA ASP A 118 5.51 0.59 14.39
C ASP A 118 5.19 -0.43 13.28
N TYR A 119 5.05 0.01 12.04
CA TYR A 119 4.63 -0.81 10.89
C TYR A 119 5.71 -0.96 9.80
N SER A 120 6.86 -0.30 9.91
CA SER A 120 7.90 -0.31 8.87
C SER A 120 8.54 -1.67 8.63
N HIS A 121 8.45 -2.57 9.61
CA HIS A 121 8.92 -3.95 9.52
C HIS A 121 7.77 -4.97 9.40
N SER A 122 6.54 -4.51 9.24
CA SER A 122 5.36 -5.37 9.14
C SER A 122 5.37 -6.21 7.86
N GLN A 123 4.59 -7.30 7.88
CA GLN A 123 4.36 -8.10 6.67
C GLN A 123 3.79 -7.26 5.52
N ALA A 124 2.96 -6.24 5.83
CA ALA A 124 2.37 -5.37 4.84
C ALA A 124 3.43 -4.53 4.08
N ALA A 125 4.47 -4.07 4.77
CA ALA A 125 5.60 -3.37 4.16
C ALA A 125 6.40 -4.30 3.23
N GLN A 126 6.69 -5.52 3.69
CA GLN A 126 7.39 -6.54 2.90
C GLN A 126 6.61 -6.94 1.64
N ILE A 127 5.27 -7.04 1.75
CA ILE A 127 4.40 -7.32 0.60
C ILE A 127 4.49 -6.21 -0.44
N LEU A 128 4.41 -4.94 -0.02
CA LEU A 128 4.56 -3.82 -0.95
C LEU A 128 5.92 -3.85 -1.63
N GLU A 129 7.00 -3.95 -0.84
CA GLU A 129 8.36 -3.98 -1.38
C GLU A 129 8.53 -5.11 -2.42
N LYS A 130 8.01 -6.30 -2.12
CA LYS A 130 8.01 -7.43 -3.05
C LYS A 130 7.26 -7.12 -4.35
N HIS A 131 6.02 -6.62 -4.27
CA HIS A 131 5.24 -6.30 -5.48
C HIS A 131 5.92 -5.21 -6.33
N PHE A 132 6.44 -4.15 -5.69
CA PHE A 132 7.16 -3.09 -6.39
C PHE A 132 8.45 -3.61 -7.04
N PHE A 133 9.19 -4.49 -6.36
CA PHE A 133 10.40 -5.11 -6.90
C PHE A 133 10.09 -5.99 -8.12
N GLU A 134 9.03 -6.81 -8.05
CA GLU A 134 8.58 -7.62 -9.18
C GLU A 134 8.15 -6.77 -10.37
N VAL A 135 7.49 -5.64 -10.14
CA VAL A 135 7.15 -4.66 -11.18
C VAL A 135 8.39 -4.03 -11.79
N GLY A 136 9.37 -3.66 -10.97
CA GLY A 136 10.69 -3.21 -11.44
C GLY A 136 11.30 -4.24 -12.38
N LEU A 137 11.53 -5.47 -11.89
CA LEU A 137 12.08 -6.57 -12.67
C LEU A 137 11.34 -6.81 -13.99
N TYR A 138 10.01 -6.80 -13.96
CA TYR A 138 9.21 -6.97 -15.17
C TYR A 138 9.42 -5.84 -16.18
N THR A 139 9.49 -4.60 -15.71
CA THR A 139 9.72 -3.42 -16.57
C THR A 139 11.13 -3.43 -17.17
N PHE A 140 12.13 -3.84 -16.38
CA PHE A 140 13.53 -3.90 -16.82
C PHE A 140 13.85 -5.10 -17.72
N SER A 141 13.20 -6.25 -17.51
CA SER A 141 13.40 -7.43 -18.36
C SER A 141 12.95 -7.22 -19.81
N ARG A 142 12.11 -6.21 -20.07
CA ARG A 142 11.74 -5.75 -21.41
C ARG A 142 12.84 -4.95 -22.12
N ASN A 143 13.82 -4.43 -21.40
CA ASN A 143 14.95 -3.66 -21.93
C ASN A 143 16.31 -4.25 -21.48
N PRO A 144 16.61 -5.53 -21.78
CA PRO A 144 17.74 -6.26 -21.21
C PRO A 144 19.12 -5.74 -21.66
N HIS A 145 19.16 -4.92 -22.71
CA HIS A 145 20.41 -4.33 -23.21
C HIS A 145 20.87 -3.11 -22.41
N GLN A 146 20.02 -2.56 -21.54
CA GLN A 146 20.31 -1.29 -20.85
C GLN A 146 20.89 -1.48 -19.45
N TRP A 147 20.49 -2.52 -18.71
CA TRP A 147 20.95 -2.78 -17.34
C TRP A 147 21.15 -4.27 -17.09
N ASP A 148 22.17 -4.61 -16.29
CA ASP A 148 22.32 -5.95 -15.75
C ASP A 148 21.39 -6.19 -14.53
N PHE A 149 21.33 -7.45 -14.06
CA PHE A 149 20.45 -7.84 -12.96
C PHE A 149 20.76 -7.10 -11.64
N GLU A 150 22.03 -6.88 -11.31
CA GLU A 150 22.41 -6.20 -10.07
C GLU A 150 22.08 -4.70 -10.13
N GLN A 151 22.28 -4.07 -11.28
CA GLN A 151 21.86 -2.68 -11.51
C GLN A 151 20.35 -2.52 -11.35
N VAL A 152 19.56 -3.45 -11.92
CA VAL A 152 18.11 -3.46 -11.77
C VAL A 152 17.72 -3.55 -10.30
N LYS A 153 18.35 -4.46 -9.55
CA LYS A 153 18.07 -4.64 -8.12
C LYS A 153 18.38 -3.38 -7.31
N HIS A 154 19.56 -2.79 -7.51
CA HIS A 154 19.95 -1.57 -6.79
C HIS A 154 19.08 -0.36 -7.17
N LYS A 155 18.82 -0.16 -8.46
CA LYS A 155 17.97 0.94 -8.92
C LYS A 155 16.53 0.80 -8.41
N SER A 156 15.95 -0.39 -8.48
CA SER A 156 14.62 -0.67 -7.94
C SER A 156 14.55 -0.37 -6.45
N PHE A 157 15.51 -0.85 -5.66
CA PHE A 157 15.54 -0.58 -4.22
C PHE A 157 15.54 0.92 -3.91
N VAL A 158 16.40 1.71 -4.56
CA VAL A 158 16.49 3.16 -4.34
C VAL A 158 15.20 3.87 -4.76
N ILE A 159 14.66 3.54 -5.93
CA ILE A 159 13.42 4.15 -6.45
C ILE A 159 12.24 3.85 -5.52
N ILE A 160 12.06 2.60 -5.14
CA ILE A 160 10.94 2.15 -4.30
C ILE A 160 11.00 2.85 -2.95
N ASN A 161 12.14 2.79 -2.26
CA ASN A 161 12.28 3.42 -0.95
C ASN A 161 12.11 4.94 -1.05
N SER A 162 12.84 5.62 -1.93
CA SER A 162 12.75 7.09 -2.05
C SER A 162 11.33 7.55 -2.39
N THR A 163 10.64 6.86 -3.29
CA THR A 163 9.28 7.23 -3.72
C THR A 163 8.27 6.93 -2.62
N LEU A 164 8.26 5.72 -2.06
CA LEU A 164 7.31 5.34 -1.01
C LEU A 164 7.47 6.21 0.23
N PHE A 165 8.69 6.38 0.74
CA PHE A 165 8.92 7.21 1.93
C PHE A 165 8.51 8.66 1.69
N THR A 166 8.81 9.22 0.53
CA THR A 166 8.43 10.59 0.21
C THR A 166 6.91 10.74 0.11
N MET A 167 6.22 9.81 -0.54
CA MET A 167 4.76 9.81 -0.63
C MET A 167 4.09 9.64 0.73
N MET A 168 4.54 8.65 1.53
CA MET A 168 4.01 8.39 2.86
C MET A 168 4.21 9.58 3.79
N ARG A 169 5.41 10.19 3.77
CA ARG A 169 5.71 11.40 4.53
C ARG A 169 4.86 12.59 4.06
N TYR A 170 4.65 12.72 2.76
CA TYR A 170 3.82 13.79 2.21
C TYR A 170 2.36 13.67 2.66
N VAL A 171 1.79 12.45 2.64
CA VAL A 171 0.40 12.20 3.04
C VAL A 171 0.21 12.27 4.55
N SER A 172 1.21 11.90 5.36
CA SER A 172 1.09 11.92 6.82
C SER A 172 1.27 13.30 7.45
N GLN A 173 1.86 14.26 6.74
CA GLN A 173 2.14 15.61 7.23
C GLN A 173 1.46 16.67 6.35
N ASN A 174 0.71 17.59 6.95
CA ASN A 174 -0.04 18.61 6.20
C ASN A 174 0.74 19.92 5.92
N ASN A 175 2.07 19.93 6.08
CA ASN A 175 2.86 21.17 6.04
C ASN A 175 4.06 21.08 5.10
N PHE A 176 3.80 21.05 3.80
CA PHE A 176 4.83 21.14 2.77
C PHE A 176 4.63 22.37 1.89
N LEU A 177 5.75 22.94 1.44
CA LEU A 177 5.77 24.12 0.57
C LEU A 177 5.45 23.79 -0.91
N ILE A 178 5.42 22.51 -1.28
CA ILE A 178 5.14 22.04 -2.64
C ILE A 178 3.77 21.39 -2.70
N SER A 179 3.07 21.56 -3.82
CA SER A 179 1.82 20.85 -4.07
C SER A 179 2.07 19.38 -4.42
N GLU A 180 1.05 18.55 -4.26
CA GLU A 180 1.12 17.15 -4.64
C GLU A 180 1.43 16.96 -6.12
N GLN A 181 0.80 17.77 -6.98
CA GLN A 181 1.06 17.72 -8.42
C GLN A 181 2.51 18.09 -8.73
N GLN A 182 3.11 19.03 -7.98
CA GLN A 182 4.53 19.30 -8.12
C GLN A 182 5.37 18.13 -7.65
N LEU A 183 5.08 17.56 -6.48
CA LEU A 183 5.81 16.40 -5.96
C LEU A 183 5.77 15.20 -6.91
N LYS A 184 4.60 14.88 -7.47
CA LYS A 184 4.44 13.82 -8.49
C LYS A 184 5.35 14.06 -9.69
N ARG A 185 5.45 15.31 -10.16
CA ARG A 185 6.33 15.69 -11.28
C ARG A 185 7.81 15.55 -10.91
N GLU A 186 8.22 16.05 -9.75
CA GLU A 186 9.61 15.98 -9.26
C GLU A 186 10.07 14.52 -9.08
N LEU A 187 9.25 13.68 -8.45
CA LEU A 187 9.53 12.25 -8.29
C LEU A 187 9.65 11.56 -9.65
N SER A 188 8.74 11.85 -10.59
CA SER A 188 8.80 11.28 -11.94
C SER A 188 10.10 11.66 -12.65
N SER A 189 10.47 12.94 -12.62
CA SER A 189 11.69 13.46 -13.22
C SER A 189 12.94 12.84 -12.59
N MET A 190 12.99 12.76 -11.27
CA MET A 190 14.09 12.14 -10.52
C MET A 190 14.29 10.68 -10.92
N ILE A 191 13.21 9.90 -10.98
CA ILE A 191 13.27 8.48 -11.33
C ILE A 191 13.76 8.31 -12.78
N LEU A 192 13.18 9.04 -13.73
CA LEU A 192 13.58 8.98 -15.13
C LEU A 192 15.06 9.34 -15.32
N ALA A 193 15.51 10.42 -14.69
CA ALA A 193 16.90 10.84 -14.71
C ALA A 193 17.81 9.76 -14.11
N TYR A 194 17.43 9.18 -12.97
CA TYR A 194 18.21 8.14 -12.30
C TYR A 194 18.29 6.83 -13.10
N LEU A 195 17.23 6.47 -13.82
CA LEU A 195 17.24 5.32 -14.73
C LEU A 195 18.13 5.58 -15.95
N SER A 196 18.15 6.81 -16.49
CA SER A 196 18.99 7.14 -17.65
C SER A 196 20.49 7.04 -17.41
N GLN A 197 20.93 7.05 -16.15
CA GLN A 197 22.34 6.89 -15.78
C GLN A 197 22.78 5.43 -15.94
N LYS A 198 23.85 5.21 -16.70
CA LYS A 198 24.52 3.91 -16.83
C LYS A 198 25.22 3.52 -15.54
#